data_AF-A0A2D7ZDB3-F1
#
_entry.id   AF-A0A2D7ZDB3-F1
#
_cell.length_a   1.000
_cell.length_b   1.000
_cell.length_c   1.000
_cell.angle_alpha   90.00
_cell.angle_beta   90.00
_cell.angle_gamma   90.00
#
_symmetry.space_group_name_H-M   'P 1'
#
loop_
_entity.id
_entity.type
_entity.pdbx_description
1 polymer ?
#
loop_
_entity_poly.entity_id
_entity_poly.type
_entity_poly.pdbx_seq_one_letter_code
_entity_poly.pdbx_strand_id
1 'polypeptide(L)'
;MARILIPILLITISWSGYWFWGANDNLENIYTSLENPKSGSINIKYGSTSQVGFPNRYDVTVNNLSIENPNGKQIATFPFIQVIRLIYNKTHQIIIFPNELSIYNFNIKWENAKASIVKDTFEDRLIIEAENLMINDEKEFRFQAKKLQISLLYEKFVNAKPEIIVDFSGIETEQQNIEFKLQLKTNLNFIDTPTLDVVHFLNSISQPKTWIELSKEDYKIDERFSIGNQEFRFSSPAYQLFK
;
A
#
# COMPACT_ATOMS: atom_id res chain seq x y z
N MET A 1 -1.06 -51.40 7.59
CA MET A 1 -1.16 -50.06 8.20
C MET A 1 0.20 -49.35 8.28
N ALA A 2 1.19 -49.85 9.03
CA ALA A 2 2.47 -49.13 9.24
C ALA A 2 3.32 -48.86 7.97
N ARG A 3 3.26 -49.72 6.94
CA ARG A 3 4.07 -49.57 5.71
C ARG A 3 3.78 -48.31 4.90
N ILE A 4 2.55 -47.79 4.94
CA ILE A 4 2.16 -46.54 4.25
C ILE A 4 2.33 -45.34 5.18
N LEU A 5 2.25 -45.56 6.50
CA LEU A 5 2.36 -44.50 7.50
C LEU A 5 3.79 -43.95 7.59
N ILE A 6 4.81 -44.81 7.47
CA ILE A 6 6.23 -44.40 7.49
C ILE A 6 6.57 -43.38 6.38
N PRO A 7 6.30 -43.63 5.07
CA PRO A 7 6.64 -42.67 4.03
C PRO A 7 5.85 -41.35 4.17
N ILE A 8 4.60 -41.40 4.62
CA ILE A 8 3.81 -40.19 4.89
C ILE A 8 4.43 -39.35 6.01
N LEU A 9 4.84 -40.00 7.10
CA LEU A 9 5.52 -39.32 8.20
C LEU A 9 6.85 -38.69 7.74
N LEU A 10 7.64 -39.41 6.94
CA LEU A 10 8.89 -38.88 6.40
C LEU A 10 8.65 -37.64 5.55
N ILE A 11 7.69 -37.67 4.63
CA ILE A 11 7.33 -36.52 3.80
C ILE A 11 6.84 -35.35 4.67
N THR A 12 6.02 -35.63 5.67
CA THR A 12 5.49 -34.61 6.58
C THR A 12 6.61 -33.96 7.39
N ILE A 13 7.54 -34.75 7.93
CA ILE A 13 8.69 -34.24 8.68
C ILE A 13 9.61 -33.44 7.77
N SER A 14 9.91 -33.93 6.56
CA SER A 14 10.74 -33.21 5.59
C SER A 14 10.12 -31.87 5.20
N TRP A 15 8.82 -31.84 4.89
CA TRP A 15 8.11 -30.60 4.58
C TRP A 15 8.05 -29.64 5.77
N SER A 16 7.85 -30.17 6.98
CA SER A 16 7.82 -29.37 8.20
C SER A 16 9.20 -28.77 8.52
N GLY A 17 10.27 -29.53 8.33
CA GLY A 17 11.64 -29.05 8.48
C GLY A 17 11.97 -27.97 7.45
N TYR A 18 11.58 -28.17 6.19
CA TYR A 18 11.73 -27.17 5.14
C TYR A 18 10.99 -25.86 5.47
N TRP A 19 9.74 -25.96 5.95
CA TRP A 19 8.97 -24.80 6.43
C TRP A 19 9.70 -24.08 7.55
N PHE A 20 10.17 -24.82 8.56
CA PHE A 20 10.79 -24.24 9.75
C PHE A 20 12.07 -23.46 9.42
N TRP A 21 12.91 -23.98 8.52
CA TRP A 21 14.10 -23.27 8.06
C TRP A 21 13.75 -22.01 7.29
N GLY A 22 12.86 -22.10 6.29
CA GLY A 22 12.46 -20.94 5.52
C GLY A 22 11.68 -19.90 6.34
N ALA A 23 10.97 -20.33 7.38
CA ALA A 23 10.31 -19.48 8.36
C ALA A 23 11.32 -18.64 9.15
N ASN A 24 12.43 -19.25 9.59
CA ASN A 24 13.50 -18.54 10.29
C ASN A 24 14.18 -17.52 9.38
N ASP A 25 14.56 -17.93 8.17
CA ASP A 25 15.16 -17.04 7.17
C ASP A 25 14.23 -15.87 6.83
N ASN A 26 12.92 -16.12 6.72
CA ASN A 26 11.93 -15.07 6.44
C ASN A 26 11.88 -14.03 7.57
N LEU A 27 11.87 -14.48 8.83
CA LEU A 27 11.88 -13.58 9.98
C LEU A 27 13.15 -12.73 10.05
N GLU A 28 14.32 -13.33 9.83
CA GLU A 28 15.60 -12.60 9.82
C GLU A 28 15.63 -11.50 8.75
N ASN A 29 15.09 -11.79 7.55
CA ASN A 29 14.95 -10.79 6.48
C ASN A 29 14.00 -9.64 6.86
N ILE A 30 12.92 -9.93 7.61
CA ILE A 30 12.01 -8.90 8.11
C ILE A 30 12.72 -8.03 9.16
N TYR A 31 13.41 -8.63 10.13
CA TYR A 31 14.20 -7.89 11.12
C TYR A 31 15.24 -6.99 10.45
N THR A 32 16.00 -7.54 9.50
CA THR A 32 16.97 -6.77 8.72
C THR A 32 16.32 -5.60 8.00
N SER A 33 15.13 -5.77 7.43
CA SER A 33 14.41 -4.70 6.73
C SER A 33 13.84 -3.63 7.66
N LEU A 34 13.45 -4.00 8.88
CA LEU A 34 12.97 -3.07 9.91
C LEU A 34 14.13 -2.27 10.52
N GLU A 35 15.27 -2.92 10.77
CA GLU A 35 16.44 -2.31 11.42
C GLU A 35 17.31 -1.51 10.45
N ASN A 36 17.38 -1.93 9.19
CA ASN A 36 18.16 -1.28 8.15
C ASN A 36 17.27 -0.97 6.93
N PRO A 37 16.32 -0.02 7.06
CA PRO A 37 15.48 0.37 5.93
C PRO A 37 16.34 0.89 4.78
N LYS A 38 16.10 0.38 3.56
CA LYS A 38 16.90 0.74 2.37
C LYS A 38 16.79 2.21 1.98
N SER A 39 15.68 2.86 2.32
CA SER A 39 15.55 4.31 2.22
C SER A 39 16.24 4.92 3.44
N GLY A 40 17.48 5.39 3.29
CA GLY A 40 18.31 5.97 4.38
C GLY A 40 17.75 7.25 5.03
N SER A 41 16.46 7.53 4.84
CA SER A 41 15.74 8.73 5.26
C SER A 41 14.61 8.44 6.26
N ILE A 42 14.47 7.22 6.78
CA ILE A 42 13.46 6.90 7.80
C ILE A 42 14.03 6.01 8.92
N ASN A 43 13.49 6.19 10.12
CA ASN A 43 13.71 5.33 11.27
C ASN A 43 12.44 4.53 11.53
N ILE A 44 12.56 3.24 11.82
CA ILE A 44 11.43 2.36 12.10
C ILE A 44 11.54 1.87 13.54
N LYS A 45 10.48 2.09 14.33
CA LYS A 45 10.29 1.50 15.65
C LYS A 45 9.16 0.50 15.58
N TYR A 46 9.29 -0.62 16.29
CA TYR A 46 8.28 -1.67 16.32
C TYR A 46 8.27 -2.32 17.71
N GLY A 47 7.13 -2.92 18.07
CA GLY A 47 6.97 -3.64 19.33
C GLY A 47 7.41 -5.09 19.22
N SER A 48 6.48 -5.96 18.85
CA SER A 48 6.72 -7.41 18.71
C SER A 48 6.52 -7.85 17.27
N THR A 49 7.32 -8.81 16.83
CA THR A 49 7.13 -9.49 15.53
C THR A 49 6.81 -10.97 15.77
N SER A 50 5.84 -11.50 15.04
CA SER A 50 5.43 -12.91 15.12
C SER A 50 5.17 -13.47 13.72
N GLN A 51 5.29 -14.79 13.56
CA GLN A 51 5.04 -15.46 12.27
C GLN A 51 4.22 -16.72 12.45
N VAL A 52 3.21 -16.89 11.60
CA VAL A 52 2.36 -18.09 11.48
C VAL A 52 2.26 -18.53 10.02
N GLY A 53 1.38 -19.49 9.70
CA GLY A 53 1.10 -19.89 8.31
C GLY A 53 1.56 -21.30 7.90
N PHE A 54 2.01 -22.12 8.85
CA PHE A 54 2.35 -23.52 8.58
C PHE A 54 1.21 -24.26 7.85
N PRO A 55 1.49 -25.10 6.84
CA PRO A 55 2.81 -25.45 6.29
C PRO A 55 3.11 -24.79 4.94
N ASN A 56 2.28 -23.89 4.44
CA ASN A 56 2.33 -23.41 3.06
C ASN A 56 2.52 -21.89 2.93
N ARG A 57 2.48 -21.16 4.05
CA ARG A 57 2.57 -19.70 4.10
C ARG A 57 3.54 -19.23 5.18
N TYR A 58 3.99 -17.99 4.99
CA TYR A 58 4.61 -17.16 6.00
C TYR A 58 3.74 -15.92 6.19
N ASP A 59 3.13 -15.83 7.36
CA ASP A 59 2.26 -14.73 7.75
C ASP A 59 2.93 -13.99 8.91
N VAL A 60 3.66 -12.92 8.60
CA VAL A 60 4.41 -12.14 9.59
C VAL A 60 3.56 -10.96 10.06
N THR A 61 3.35 -10.84 11.36
CA THR A 61 2.68 -9.69 11.97
C THR A 61 3.69 -8.88 12.77
N VAL A 62 3.79 -7.59 12.47
CA VAL A 62 4.61 -6.62 13.21
C VAL A 62 3.65 -5.68 13.95
N ASN A 63 3.74 -5.65 15.27
CA ASN A 63 2.87 -4.83 16.12
C ASN A 63 3.53 -3.50 16.49
N ASN A 64 2.71 -2.48 16.73
CA ASN A 64 3.11 -1.15 17.19
C ASN A 64 4.20 -0.52 16.31
N LEU A 65 3.99 -0.54 15.00
CA LEU A 65 4.93 0.00 14.02
C LEU A 65 4.82 1.53 14.00
N SER A 66 5.93 2.22 14.19
CA SER A 66 6.06 3.67 14.06
C SER A 66 7.17 3.98 13.07
N ILE A 67 6.86 4.81 12.08
CA ILE A 67 7.81 5.31 11.09
C ILE A 67 8.09 6.77 11.44
N GLU A 68 9.36 7.11 11.59
CA GLU A 68 9.84 8.44 11.94
C GLU A 68 10.82 8.95 10.88
N ASN A 69 10.89 10.26 10.70
CA ASN A 69 11.94 10.87 9.89
C ASN A 69 13.29 10.86 10.66
N PRO A 70 14.42 11.23 10.02
CA PRO A 70 15.73 11.22 10.68
C PRO A 70 15.83 12.24 11.83
N ASN A 71 14.95 13.23 11.84
CA ASN A 71 14.85 14.26 12.88
C ASN A 71 13.93 13.84 14.04
N GLY A 72 13.41 12.60 14.05
CA GLY A 72 12.53 12.05 15.10
C GLY A 72 11.06 12.48 15.01
N LYS A 73 10.63 13.16 13.94
CA LYS A 73 9.22 13.48 13.69
C LYS A 73 8.49 12.25 13.16
N GLN A 74 7.37 11.92 13.79
CA GLN A 74 6.50 10.82 13.40
C GLN A 74 5.88 11.07 12.01
N ILE A 75 6.01 10.06 11.13
CA ILE A 75 5.46 10.03 9.78
C ILE A 75 4.21 9.18 9.76
N ALA A 76 4.24 7.98 10.35
CA ALA A 76 3.10 7.08 10.34
C ALA A 76 3.11 6.13 11.53
N THR A 77 1.94 5.71 11.98
CA THR A 77 1.76 4.76 13.08
C THR A 77 0.73 3.71 12.70
N PHE A 78 1.09 2.46 12.91
CA PHE A 78 0.23 1.31 12.64
C PHE A 78 0.14 0.47 13.93
N PRO A 79 -1.07 0.20 14.44
CA PRO A 79 -1.27 -0.76 15.52
C PRO A 79 -0.66 -2.13 15.20
N PHE A 80 -0.77 -2.56 13.94
CA PHE A 80 -0.04 -3.69 13.40
C PHE A 80 0.06 -3.56 11.88
N ILE A 81 0.95 -4.34 11.27
CA ILE A 81 0.93 -4.65 9.83
C ILE A 81 1.18 -6.15 9.68
N GLN A 82 0.47 -6.80 8.76
CA GLN A 82 0.68 -8.22 8.48
C GLN A 82 1.11 -8.44 7.03
N VAL A 83 2.22 -9.14 6.82
CA VAL A 83 2.72 -9.52 5.49
C VAL A 83 2.55 -11.02 5.31
N ILE A 84 1.77 -11.39 4.30
CA ILE A 84 1.39 -12.75 3.95
C ILE A 84 2.07 -13.14 2.64
N ARG A 85 2.71 -14.30 2.62
CA ARG A 85 3.37 -14.84 1.43
C ARG A 85 3.29 -16.36 1.37
N LEU A 86 3.12 -16.92 0.18
CA LEU A 86 3.21 -18.37 -0.04
C LEU A 86 4.67 -18.80 -0.13
N ILE A 87 5.00 -19.97 0.40
CA ILE A 87 6.39 -20.45 0.47
C ILE A 87 6.98 -20.71 -0.92
N TYR A 88 6.14 -21.21 -1.83
CA TYR A 88 6.50 -21.52 -3.21
C TYR A 88 6.29 -20.33 -4.17
N ASN A 89 5.76 -19.20 -3.70
CA ASN A 89 5.58 -18.01 -4.53
C ASN A 89 6.18 -16.78 -3.81
N LYS A 90 7.46 -16.52 -4.11
CA LYS A 90 8.18 -15.39 -3.51
C LYS A 90 7.84 -14.04 -4.14
N THR A 91 7.27 -14.05 -5.35
CA THR A 91 7.00 -12.86 -6.16
C THR A 91 5.67 -12.21 -5.80
N HIS A 92 4.76 -12.93 -5.15
CA HIS A 92 3.47 -12.41 -4.70
C HIS A 92 3.40 -12.30 -3.18
N GLN A 93 3.08 -11.11 -2.70
CA GLN A 93 2.90 -10.80 -1.27
C GLN A 93 1.61 -10.03 -1.07
N ILE A 94 0.94 -10.28 0.05
CA ILE A 94 -0.24 -9.55 0.48
C ILE A 94 0.09 -8.85 1.78
N ILE A 95 -0.25 -7.58 1.90
CA ILE A 95 -0.11 -6.80 3.13
C ILE A 95 -1.51 -6.53 3.65
N ILE A 96 -1.76 -6.80 4.92
CA ILE A 96 -3.01 -6.44 5.61
C ILE A 96 -2.72 -5.24 6.51
N PHE A 97 -3.57 -4.23 6.38
CA PHE A 97 -3.51 -3.01 7.16
C PHE A 97 -4.45 -3.07 8.36
N PRO A 98 -4.16 -2.31 9.43
CA PRO A 98 -5.07 -2.17 10.55
C PRO A 98 -6.26 -1.29 10.14
N ASN A 99 -7.42 -1.47 10.78
CA ASN A 99 -8.62 -0.68 10.45
C ASN A 99 -8.48 0.82 10.77
N GLU A 100 -7.50 1.19 11.60
CA GLU A 100 -7.19 2.57 11.93
C GLU A 100 -5.67 2.75 11.97
N LEU A 101 -5.20 3.85 11.39
CA LEU A 101 -3.79 4.27 11.41
C LEU A 101 -3.68 5.79 11.34
N SER A 102 -2.50 6.30 11.69
CA SER A 102 -2.18 7.71 11.52
C SER A 102 -1.05 7.90 10.53
N ILE A 103 -1.19 8.90 9.65
CA ILE A 103 -0.12 9.37 8.77
C ILE A 103 -0.05 10.89 8.91
N TYR A 104 1.10 11.40 9.38
CA TYR A 104 1.28 12.78 9.79
C TYR A 104 0.16 13.24 10.73
N ASN A 105 -0.67 14.19 10.28
CA ASN A 105 -1.79 14.74 11.03
C ASN A 105 -3.13 14.10 10.65
N PHE A 106 -3.13 13.17 9.68
CA PHE A 106 -4.33 12.49 9.23
C PHE A 106 -4.55 11.20 10.02
N ASN A 107 -5.76 11.03 10.52
CA ASN A 107 -6.28 9.77 10.99
C ASN A 107 -7.04 9.10 9.85
N ILE A 108 -6.64 7.89 9.50
CA ILE A 108 -7.25 7.09 8.44
C ILE A 108 -7.95 5.90 9.08
N LYS A 109 -9.25 5.76 8.79
CA LYS A 109 -10.07 4.61 9.14
C LYS A 109 -10.59 3.96 7.87
N TRP A 110 -10.61 2.64 7.85
CA TRP A 110 -11.10 1.84 6.73
C TRP A 110 -11.42 0.42 7.20
N GLU A 111 -12.06 -0.35 6.34
CA GLU A 111 -12.35 -1.75 6.55
C GLU A 111 -11.67 -2.61 5.48
N ASN A 112 -11.23 -3.81 5.88
CA ASN A 112 -10.66 -4.83 4.98
C ASN A 112 -9.49 -4.32 4.12
N ALA A 113 -8.74 -3.34 4.61
CA ALA A 113 -7.66 -2.72 3.86
C ALA A 113 -6.51 -3.69 3.65
N LYS A 114 -6.14 -3.89 2.39
CA LYS A 114 -5.09 -4.82 1.98
C LYS A 114 -4.34 -4.29 0.76
N ALA A 115 -3.08 -4.68 0.63
CA ALA A 115 -2.31 -4.51 -0.60
C ALA A 115 -1.90 -5.87 -1.17
N SER A 116 -1.88 -5.99 -2.49
CA SER A 116 -1.29 -7.10 -3.22
C SER A 116 -0.11 -6.58 -4.03
N ILE A 117 1.07 -7.14 -3.79
CA ILE A 117 2.31 -6.82 -4.49
C ILE A 117 2.72 -8.04 -5.30
N VAL A 118 2.82 -7.90 -6.61
CA VAL A 118 3.34 -8.90 -7.53
C VAL A 118 4.59 -8.35 -8.19
N LYS A 119 5.67 -9.12 -8.17
CA LYS A 119 6.94 -8.79 -8.85
C LYS A 119 7.33 -9.91 -9.78
N ASP A 120 6.83 -9.87 -11.00
CA ASP A 120 7.07 -10.91 -11.98
C ASP A 120 8.15 -10.51 -12.99
N THR A 121 8.48 -11.42 -13.89
CA THR A 121 9.43 -11.26 -14.98
C THR A 121 9.00 -10.13 -15.92
N PHE A 122 7.69 -10.04 -16.19
CA PHE A 122 7.13 -9.14 -17.20
C PHE A 122 6.53 -7.86 -16.62
N GLU A 123 5.94 -7.94 -15.43
CA GLU A 123 5.24 -6.84 -14.78
C GLU A 123 5.54 -6.76 -13.29
N ASP A 124 5.60 -5.54 -12.75
CA ASP A 124 5.44 -5.28 -11.32
C ASP A 124 4.08 -4.62 -11.10
N ARG A 125 3.33 -5.13 -10.12
CA ARG A 125 2.00 -4.65 -9.79
C ARG A 125 1.85 -4.42 -8.28
N LEU A 126 1.31 -3.28 -7.91
CA LEU A 126 0.85 -2.97 -6.55
C LEU A 126 -0.61 -2.58 -6.63
N ILE A 127 -1.48 -3.30 -5.94
CA ILE A 127 -2.89 -2.95 -5.79
C ILE A 127 -3.15 -2.75 -4.30
N ILE A 128 -3.84 -1.68 -3.92
CA ILE A 128 -4.35 -1.42 -2.58
C ILE A 128 -5.86 -1.34 -2.68
N GLU A 129 -6.58 -2.04 -1.82
CA GLU A 129 -8.03 -2.03 -1.75
C GLU A 129 -8.47 -1.79 -0.31
N ALA A 130 -9.50 -0.98 -0.13
CA ALA A 130 -10.14 -0.76 1.16
C ALA A 130 -11.61 -0.40 0.99
N GLU A 131 -12.40 -0.65 2.04
CA GLU A 131 -13.82 -0.32 2.13
C GLU A 131 -14.04 0.73 3.22
N ASN A 132 -15.13 1.49 3.13
CA ASN A 132 -15.55 2.46 4.15
C ASN A 132 -14.41 3.37 4.64
N LEU A 133 -13.69 3.96 3.69
CA LEU A 133 -12.58 4.87 3.96
C LEU A 133 -13.10 6.16 4.59
N MET A 134 -12.50 6.55 5.70
CA MET A 134 -12.65 7.85 6.33
C MET A 134 -11.27 8.44 6.59
N ILE A 135 -11.05 9.68 6.17
CA ILE A 135 -9.82 10.42 6.43
C ILE A 135 -10.20 11.71 7.15
N ASN A 136 -9.61 11.92 8.32
CA ASN A 136 -9.84 13.11 9.14
C ASN A 136 -8.51 13.80 9.47
N ASP A 137 -8.49 15.13 9.48
CA ASP A 137 -7.40 15.94 10.05
C ASP A 137 -7.86 16.59 11.37
N GLU A 138 -6.91 17.05 12.18
CA GLU A 138 -7.12 17.85 13.39
C GLU A 138 -7.82 19.19 13.10
N LYS A 139 -7.79 19.67 11.85
CA LYS A 139 -8.26 21.01 11.43
C LYS A 139 -9.54 21.00 10.60
N GLU A 140 -10.42 20.03 10.84
CA GLU A 140 -11.77 19.90 10.25
C GLU A 140 -11.88 19.26 8.86
N PHE A 141 -10.76 18.90 8.20
CA PHE A 141 -10.88 18.12 6.96
C PHE A 141 -11.49 16.75 7.24
N ARG A 142 -12.54 16.40 6.47
CA ARG A 142 -13.18 15.07 6.49
C ARG A 142 -13.42 14.61 5.06
N PHE A 143 -12.98 13.40 4.76
CA PHE A 143 -13.24 12.73 3.49
C PHE A 143 -13.75 11.32 3.75
N GLN A 144 -14.81 10.93 3.04
CA GLN A 144 -15.42 9.61 3.20
C GLN A 144 -15.70 8.99 1.83
N ALA A 145 -15.37 7.70 1.68
CA ALA A 145 -15.65 6.94 0.47
C ALA A 145 -15.97 5.48 0.80
N LYS A 146 -17.01 4.92 0.18
CA LYS A 146 -17.39 3.51 0.37
C LYS A 146 -16.32 2.52 -0.09
N LYS A 147 -15.55 2.85 -1.15
CA LYS A 147 -14.41 2.04 -1.59
C LYS A 147 -13.25 2.88 -2.08
N LEU A 148 -12.05 2.37 -1.85
CA LEU A 148 -10.79 2.84 -2.38
C LEU A 148 -10.11 1.68 -3.11
N GLN A 149 -9.64 1.93 -4.33
CA GLN A 149 -8.66 1.08 -5.01
C GLN A 149 -7.53 1.94 -5.57
N ILE A 150 -6.29 1.57 -5.30
CA ILE A 150 -5.10 2.17 -5.90
C ILE A 150 -4.38 1.07 -6.64
N SER A 151 -4.08 1.26 -7.91
CA SER A 151 -3.34 0.31 -8.72
C SER A 151 -2.12 1.00 -9.33
N LEU A 152 -0.96 0.39 -9.18
CA LEU A 152 0.28 0.76 -9.86
C LEU A 152 0.69 -0.44 -10.72
N LEU A 153 0.93 -0.19 -12.01
CA LEU A 153 1.39 -1.18 -12.96
C LEU A 153 2.67 -0.68 -13.63
N TYR A 154 3.68 -1.54 -13.70
CA TYR A 154 4.92 -1.28 -14.44
C TYR A 154 5.27 -2.48 -15.32
N GLU A 155 5.13 -2.31 -16.63
CA GLU A 155 5.53 -3.30 -17.64
C GLU A 155 7.01 -3.13 -17.98
N LYS A 156 7.80 -4.20 -17.89
CA LYS A 156 9.28 -4.14 -17.97
C LYS A 156 9.83 -4.20 -19.40
N PHE A 157 9.09 -4.79 -20.34
CA PHE A 157 9.59 -5.11 -21.69
C PHE A 157 9.15 -4.12 -22.76
N VAL A 158 8.06 -3.43 -22.51
CA VAL A 158 7.72 -2.20 -23.22
C VAL A 158 8.43 -1.12 -22.42
N ASN A 159 9.09 -0.14 -23.03
CA ASN A 159 9.56 1.08 -22.32
C ASN A 159 8.34 1.91 -21.84
N ALA A 160 7.40 1.26 -21.18
CA ALA A 160 6.14 1.77 -20.72
C ALA A 160 6.38 2.57 -19.46
N LYS A 161 5.70 3.71 -19.39
CA LYS A 161 5.70 4.51 -18.18
C LYS A 161 4.84 3.77 -17.16
N PRO A 162 5.26 3.70 -15.90
CA PRO A 162 4.42 3.16 -14.86
C PRO A 162 3.12 3.95 -14.77
N GLU A 163 2.02 3.21 -14.71
CA GLU A 163 0.66 3.73 -14.66
C GLU A 163 0.17 3.66 -13.22
N ILE A 164 -0.37 4.77 -12.72
CA ILE A 164 -1.09 4.81 -11.45
C ILE A 164 -2.56 5.12 -11.73
N ILE A 165 -3.42 4.27 -11.19
CA ILE A 165 -4.86 4.39 -11.19
C ILE A 165 -5.31 4.53 -9.74
N VAL A 166 -6.06 5.58 -9.42
CA VAL A 166 -6.71 5.74 -8.12
C VAL A 166 -8.21 5.85 -8.35
N ASP A 167 -8.95 4.90 -7.80
CA ASP A 167 -10.39 4.79 -7.91
C ASP A 167 -11.04 4.95 -6.53
N PHE A 168 -11.94 5.91 -6.41
CA PHE A 168 -12.86 6.04 -5.29
C PHE A 168 -14.29 5.77 -5.75
N SER A 169 -15.12 5.19 -4.90
CA SER A 169 -16.55 5.05 -5.17
C SER A 169 -17.40 5.33 -3.93
N GLY A 170 -18.59 5.90 -4.14
CA GLY A 170 -19.53 6.21 -3.07
C GLY A 170 -18.96 7.23 -2.09
N ILE A 171 -18.48 8.36 -2.61
CA ILE A 171 -17.94 9.46 -1.80
C ILE A 171 -19.10 10.17 -1.09
N GLU A 172 -19.06 10.27 0.24
CA GLU A 172 -20.08 10.97 1.01
C GLU A 172 -19.66 12.42 1.25
N THR A 173 -20.59 13.35 1.09
CA THR A 173 -20.33 14.81 1.21
C THR A 173 -21.29 15.42 2.22
N GLU A 174 -20.88 16.51 2.87
CA GLU A 174 -21.68 17.18 3.93
C GLU A 174 -23.06 17.64 3.47
N GLN A 175 -23.25 17.83 2.15
CA GLN A 175 -24.49 18.39 1.60
C GLN A 175 -25.37 17.36 0.89
N GLN A 176 -24.90 16.15 0.59
CA GLN A 176 -25.70 15.03 0.05
C GLN A 176 -24.87 13.75 -0.12
N ASN A 177 -25.53 12.59 0.04
CA ASN A 177 -25.00 11.28 -0.38
C ASN A 177 -25.04 11.19 -1.91
N ILE A 178 -23.99 11.67 -2.57
CA ILE A 178 -23.84 11.56 -4.02
C ILE A 178 -22.89 10.40 -4.31
N GLU A 179 -23.42 9.28 -4.82
CA GLU A 179 -22.54 8.20 -5.30
C GLU A 179 -21.88 8.60 -6.62
N PHE A 180 -20.63 9.04 -6.57
CA PHE A 180 -19.81 9.21 -7.76
C PHE A 180 -18.53 8.37 -7.68
N LYS A 181 -17.97 8.07 -8.87
CA LYS A 181 -16.68 7.43 -9.02
C LYS A 181 -15.66 8.47 -9.46
N LEU A 182 -14.50 8.51 -8.80
CA LEU A 182 -13.37 9.34 -9.20
C LEU A 182 -12.23 8.42 -9.61
N GLN A 183 -11.82 8.50 -10.88
CA GLN A 183 -10.66 7.80 -11.41
C GLN A 183 -9.56 8.80 -11.77
N LEU A 184 -8.40 8.66 -11.14
CA LEU A 184 -7.19 9.41 -11.45
C LEU A 184 -6.24 8.49 -12.20
N LYS A 185 -5.87 8.82 -13.44
CA LYS A 185 -4.85 8.09 -14.20
C LYS A 185 -3.66 9.00 -14.46
N THR A 186 -2.46 8.54 -14.09
CA THR A 186 -1.22 9.27 -14.36
C THR A 186 -0.10 8.33 -14.81
N ASN A 187 0.74 8.84 -15.73
CA ASN A 187 1.94 8.18 -16.20
C ASN A 187 3.16 8.85 -15.55
N LEU A 188 3.93 8.12 -14.77
CA LEU A 188 5.11 8.69 -14.11
C LEU A 188 6.34 8.65 -15.02
N ASN A 189 7.00 9.80 -15.18
CA ASN A 189 8.34 9.87 -15.76
C ASN A 189 9.37 9.70 -14.62
N PHE A 190 9.81 8.48 -14.36
CA PHE A 190 10.95 8.28 -13.46
C PHE A 190 12.25 8.56 -14.24
N ILE A 191 13.09 9.45 -13.70
CA ILE A 191 14.38 9.84 -14.29
C ILE A 191 15.44 8.73 -14.08
N ASP A 192 15.24 7.84 -13.10
CA ASP A 192 16.12 6.70 -12.80
C ASP A 192 15.33 5.42 -12.50
N THR A 193 15.98 4.27 -12.65
CA THR A 193 15.41 2.91 -12.51
C THR A 193 14.57 2.74 -11.23
N PRO A 194 13.29 2.31 -11.32
CA PRO A 194 12.41 2.25 -10.18
C PRO A 194 12.74 1.01 -9.33
N THR A 195 13.48 1.21 -8.24
CA THR A 195 13.23 0.34 -7.09
C THR A 195 11.91 0.82 -6.49
N LEU A 196 10.97 -0.11 -6.27
CA LEU A 196 9.66 0.18 -5.67
C LEU A 196 9.87 0.61 -4.21
N ASP A 197 10.33 1.84 -4.02
CA ASP A 197 10.56 2.49 -2.75
C ASP A 197 9.40 3.46 -2.54
N VAL A 198 8.47 3.06 -1.67
CA VAL A 198 7.27 3.84 -1.30
C VAL A 198 7.67 5.21 -0.75
N VAL A 199 8.85 5.34 -0.14
CA VAL A 199 9.39 6.61 0.36
C VAL A 199 9.85 7.49 -0.78
N HIS A 200 10.49 6.92 -1.80
CA HIS A 200 10.87 7.64 -3.01
C HIS A 200 9.65 8.07 -3.84
N PHE A 201 8.58 7.27 -3.82
CA PHE A 201 7.29 7.63 -4.41
C PHE A 201 6.65 8.83 -3.69
N LEU A 202 6.57 8.82 -2.36
CA LEU A 202 6.08 9.95 -1.56
C LEU A 202 6.91 11.22 -1.78
N ASN A 203 8.23 11.08 -1.94
CA ASN A 203 9.13 12.19 -2.29
C ASN A 203 9.04 12.62 -3.78
N SER A 204 8.62 11.72 -4.69
CA SER A 204 8.39 12.07 -6.10
C SER A 204 7.08 12.84 -6.29
N ILE A 205 6.09 12.61 -5.43
CA ILE A 205 4.87 13.40 -5.34
C ILE A 205 5.18 14.85 -4.92
N SER A 206 6.31 15.11 -4.24
CA SER A 206 6.70 16.49 -3.90
C SER A 206 7.45 17.23 -5.02
N GLN A 207 7.63 16.65 -6.21
CA GLN A 207 8.32 17.33 -7.32
C GLN A 207 7.38 18.25 -8.13
N PRO A 208 7.84 19.45 -8.50
CA PRO A 208 7.05 20.38 -9.30
C PRO A 208 7.11 19.97 -10.78
N LYS A 209 6.16 19.14 -11.24
CA LYS A 209 5.71 18.95 -12.66
C LYS A 209 4.90 17.65 -12.91
N THR A 210 4.23 17.09 -11.92
CA THR A 210 3.29 15.97 -12.15
C THR A 210 1.96 16.53 -12.66
N TRP A 211 1.61 16.26 -13.92
CA TRP A 211 0.28 16.54 -14.45
C TRP A 211 -0.63 15.34 -14.17
N ILE A 212 -1.77 15.56 -13.54
CA ILE A 212 -2.79 14.53 -13.27
C ILE A 212 -3.90 14.72 -14.29
N GLU A 213 -4.16 13.69 -15.10
CA GLU A 213 -5.24 13.70 -16.07
C GLU A 213 -6.49 13.11 -15.41
N LEU A 214 -7.49 13.95 -15.14
CA LEU A 214 -8.82 13.50 -14.75
C LEU A 214 -9.54 13.03 -16.02
N SER A 215 -9.62 11.73 -16.24
CA SER A 215 -10.48 11.17 -17.28
C SER A 215 -11.94 11.44 -16.90
N LYS A 216 -12.62 12.24 -17.72
CA LYS A 216 -14.06 12.49 -17.65
C LYS A 216 -14.74 11.74 -18.77
N GLU A 217 -15.53 10.73 -18.43
CA GLU A 217 -16.84 10.63 -19.07
C GLU A 217 -17.72 11.71 -18.42
N ASP A 218 -17.95 12.76 -19.21
CA ASP A 218 -18.82 13.90 -19.00
C ASP A 218 -18.38 15.06 -18.05
N TYR A 219 -18.70 16.26 -18.53
CA TYR A 219 -18.76 17.59 -17.90
C TYR A 219 -17.60 18.58 -18.11
N LYS A 220 -17.96 19.86 -18.28
CA LYS A 220 -17.08 20.96 -18.70
C LYS A 220 -15.96 21.28 -17.71
N ILE A 221 -14.86 21.78 -18.28
CA ILE A 221 -13.61 22.18 -17.64
C ILE A 221 -13.81 23.57 -17.03
N ASP A 222 -13.45 23.75 -15.76
CA ASP A 222 -12.79 24.93 -15.20
C ASP A 222 -12.95 24.90 -13.68
N GLU A 223 -11.88 24.54 -12.95
CA GLU A 223 -11.55 25.00 -11.59
C GLU A 223 -10.30 24.23 -11.07
N ARG A 224 -9.46 24.89 -10.25
CA ARG A 224 -8.13 24.39 -9.83
C ARG A 224 -7.93 24.48 -8.32
N PHE A 225 -7.30 23.48 -7.71
CA PHE A 225 -6.93 23.47 -6.29
C PHE A 225 -5.53 22.89 -6.10
N SER A 226 -4.79 23.31 -5.07
CA SER A 226 -3.40 22.91 -4.88
C SER A 226 -3.16 22.17 -3.57
N ILE A 227 -2.48 21.02 -3.63
CA ILE A 227 -1.96 20.31 -2.45
C ILE A 227 -0.43 20.43 -2.47
N GLY A 228 0.13 21.14 -1.50
CA GLY A 228 1.55 21.51 -1.52
C GLY A 228 1.89 22.35 -2.74
N ASN A 229 2.86 21.91 -3.55
CA ASN A 229 3.28 22.59 -4.77
C ASN A 229 2.62 22.06 -6.05
N GLN A 230 1.60 21.22 -5.93
CA GLN A 230 0.93 20.58 -7.07
C GLN A 230 -0.43 21.18 -7.32
N GLU A 231 -0.74 21.45 -8.59
CA GLU A 231 -2.00 22.05 -9.06
C GLU A 231 -2.89 20.95 -9.65
N PHE A 232 -4.00 20.67 -8.99
CA PHE A 232 -5.02 19.70 -9.39
C PHE A 232 -6.14 20.45 -10.11
N ARG A 233 -6.60 19.95 -11.26
CA ARG A 233 -7.73 20.52 -12.00
C ARG A 233 -8.95 19.66 -11.75
N PHE A 234 -10.03 20.25 -11.26
CA PHE A 234 -11.26 19.55 -10.94
C PHE A 234 -12.36 19.86 -11.95
N SER A 235 -13.40 19.03 -11.96
CA SER A 235 -14.70 19.43 -12.49
C SER A 235 -15.32 20.47 -11.56
N SER A 236 -16.13 21.40 -12.08
CA SER A 236 -16.77 22.40 -11.21
C SER A 236 -17.60 21.81 -10.05
N PRO A 237 -18.31 20.68 -10.22
CA PRO A 237 -18.92 19.96 -9.10
C PRO A 237 -17.90 19.44 -8.07
N ALA A 238 -16.75 18.92 -8.51
CA ALA A 238 -15.71 18.43 -7.61
C ALA A 238 -14.95 19.57 -6.91
N TYR A 239 -14.81 20.74 -7.54
CA TYR A 239 -14.19 21.91 -6.91
C TYR A 239 -15.02 22.45 -5.74
N GLN A 240 -16.35 22.42 -5.84
CA GLN A 240 -17.22 22.79 -4.72
C GLN A 240 -17.11 21.83 -3.52
N LEU A 241 -16.56 20.63 -3.69
CA LEU A 241 -16.33 19.65 -2.60
C LEU A 241 -15.05 19.92 -1.80
N PHE A 242 -14.13 20.75 -2.31
CA PHE A 242 -12.83 21.06 -1.67
C PHE A 242 -12.77 22.50 -1.10
N LYS A 243 -13.87 23.24 -1.14
CA LYS A 243 -14.01 24.57 -0.54
C LYS A 243 -14.71 24.45 0.80
#